data_AF-A0A845ZPQ8-F1
#
_entry.id   AF-A0A845ZPQ8-F1
#
_cell.length_a   1.000
_cell.length_b   1.000
_cell.length_c   1.000
_cell.angle_alpha   90.00
_cell.angle_beta   90.00
_cell.angle_gamma   90.00
#
_symmetry.space_group_name_H-M   'P 1'
#
loop_
_entity.id
_entity.type
_entity.pdbx_description
1 polymer ?
#
loop_
_entity_poly.entity_id
_entity_poly.type
_entity_poly.pdbx_seq_one_letter_code
_entity_poly.pdbx_strand_id
1 'polypeptide(L)'
;MSKASPSLPPGCIFRPACAKDTWAILKLILIAKLEPTQLRWTQFRVIEFEGRVVACGQLRNFPDAQELGSLVVAPKWRNRGLGSYLMENLIKEAEFPLYLECMGWLTPFYTRFGFVSVSWQDLPKSLKFKFCLSKLATTLFRIPLSIMTYQPKDEG
;
A
#
# COMPACT_ATOMS: atom_id res chain seq x y z
N MET A 1 -12.18 22.40 2.16
CA MET A 1 -12.21 22.22 0.68
C MET A 1 -12.27 20.72 0.41
N SER A 2 -13.47 20.19 0.15
CA SER A 2 -13.66 18.77 -0.20
C SER A 2 -12.88 18.45 -1.47
N LYS A 3 -11.77 17.73 -1.32
CA LYS A 3 -11.04 17.21 -2.47
C LYS A 3 -11.98 16.18 -3.11
N ALA A 4 -12.37 16.40 -4.36
CA ALA A 4 -13.11 15.39 -5.11
C ALA A 4 -12.34 14.07 -4.99
N SER A 5 -13.01 13.01 -4.54
CA SER A 5 -12.41 11.67 -4.55
C SER A 5 -11.85 11.44 -5.96
N PRO A 6 -10.59 10.99 -6.10
CA PRO A 6 -10.02 10.74 -7.41
C PRO A 6 -10.96 9.80 -8.15
N SER A 7 -11.36 10.18 -9.36
CA SER A 7 -12.12 9.30 -10.22
C SER A 7 -11.16 8.35 -10.93
N LEU A 8 -11.60 7.11 -11.16
CA LEU A 8 -10.85 6.21 -12.02
C LEU A 8 -10.88 6.75 -13.46
N PRO A 9 -9.76 6.65 -14.21
CA PRO A 9 -9.77 6.91 -15.64
C PRO A 9 -10.81 6.01 -16.35
N PRO A 10 -11.43 6.48 -17.45
CA PRO A 10 -12.39 5.67 -18.21
C PRO A 10 -11.83 4.29 -18.57
N GLY A 11 -12.66 3.25 -18.42
CA GLY A 11 -12.29 1.85 -18.67
C GLY A 11 -11.45 1.19 -17.57
N CYS A 12 -11.03 1.93 -16.54
CA CYS A 12 -10.39 1.34 -15.36
C CYS A 12 -11.46 0.85 -14.36
N ILE A 13 -11.27 -0.36 -13.84
CA ILE A 13 -12.17 -1.00 -12.88
C ILE A 13 -11.39 -1.32 -11.62
N PHE A 14 -11.85 -0.81 -10.48
CA PHE A 14 -11.34 -1.22 -9.17
C PHE A 14 -12.14 -2.42 -8.64
N ARG A 15 -11.45 -3.48 -8.25
CA ARG A 15 -12.09 -4.71 -7.75
C ARG A 15 -11.18 -5.49 -6.79
N PRO A 16 -11.75 -6.41 -5.99
CA PRO A 16 -10.98 -7.47 -5.36
C PRO A 16 -10.18 -8.27 -6.39
N ALA A 17 -8.96 -8.66 -6.02
CA ALA A 17 -8.19 -9.60 -6.81
C ALA A 17 -8.81 -11.00 -6.71
N CYS A 18 -8.57 -11.82 -7.74
CA CYS A 18 -8.94 -13.22 -7.81
C CYS A 18 -7.72 -14.09 -8.10
N ALA A 19 -7.88 -15.42 -8.04
CA ALA A 19 -6.79 -16.36 -8.29
C ALA A 19 -6.07 -16.13 -9.64
N LYS A 20 -6.80 -15.68 -10.68
CA LYS A 20 -6.25 -15.40 -12.02
C LYS A 20 -5.28 -14.21 -12.04
N ASP A 21 -5.38 -13.29 -11.08
CA ASP A 21 -4.56 -12.08 -11.02
C ASP A 21 -3.16 -12.34 -10.44
N THR A 22 -2.93 -13.50 -9.83
CA THR A 22 -1.69 -13.83 -9.08
C THR A 22 -0.42 -13.53 -9.88
N TRP A 23 -0.37 -13.96 -11.15
CA TRP A 23 0.77 -13.73 -12.03
C TRP A 23 0.95 -12.26 -12.39
N ALA A 24 -0.14 -11.52 -12.59
CA ALA A 24 -0.09 -10.11 -12.90
C ALA A 24 0.38 -9.28 -11.70
N ILE A 25 -0.10 -9.62 -10.50
CA ILE A 25 0.34 -9.02 -9.22
C ILE A 25 1.83 -9.30 -8.99
N LEU A 26 2.25 -10.56 -9.12
CA LEU A 26 3.67 -10.93 -8.96
C LEU A 26 4.55 -10.16 -9.94
N LYS A 27 4.15 -10.04 -11.21
CA LYS A 27 4.87 -9.27 -12.21
C LYS A 27 4.99 -7.79 -11.84
N LEU A 28 3.93 -7.17 -11.35
CA LEU A 28 3.96 -5.78 -10.89
C LEU A 28 4.94 -5.58 -9.72
N ILE A 29 4.91 -6.49 -8.75
CA ILE A 29 5.77 -6.48 -7.56
C ILE A 29 7.25 -6.62 -7.95
N LEU A 30 7.56 -7.55 -8.86
CA LEU A 30 8.92 -7.74 -9.37
C LEU A 30 9.42 -6.51 -10.15
N ILE A 31 8.59 -5.91 -11.00
CA ILE A 31 8.94 -4.68 -11.73
C ILE A 31 9.17 -3.51 -10.76
N ALA A 32 8.42 -3.45 -9.66
CA ALA A 32 8.56 -2.44 -8.63
C ALA A 32 9.73 -2.72 -7.67
N LYS A 33 10.44 -3.84 -7.82
CA LYS A 33 11.50 -4.31 -6.90
C LYS A 33 11.03 -4.41 -5.45
N LEU A 34 9.76 -4.75 -5.24
CA LEU A 34 9.21 -4.99 -3.91
C LEU A 34 9.40 -6.45 -3.52
N GLU A 35 9.41 -6.71 -2.22
CA GLU A 35 9.57 -8.06 -1.69
C GLU A 35 8.40 -8.96 -2.16
N PRO A 36 8.67 -10.07 -2.87
CA PRO A 36 7.64 -10.95 -3.43
C PRO A 36 7.10 -11.97 -2.42
N THR A 37 7.36 -11.78 -1.13
CA THR A 37 6.91 -12.69 -0.07
C THR A 37 5.50 -12.31 0.42
N GLN A 38 4.77 -13.28 0.97
CA GLN A 38 3.44 -13.09 1.56
C GLN A 38 2.36 -12.58 0.58
N LEU A 39 2.37 -13.04 -0.66
CA LEU A 39 1.35 -12.69 -1.67
C LEU A 39 0.11 -13.58 -1.50
N ARG A 40 -0.87 -13.10 -0.74
CA ARG A 40 -2.20 -13.70 -0.66
C ARG A 40 -3.17 -12.87 -1.48
N TRP A 41 -3.52 -13.32 -2.68
CA TRP A 41 -4.39 -12.56 -3.60
C TRP A 41 -5.70 -12.10 -2.95
N THR A 42 -6.24 -12.83 -1.96
CA THR A 42 -7.45 -12.45 -1.21
C THR A 42 -7.32 -11.12 -0.48
N GLN A 43 -6.09 -10.69 -0.16
CA GLN A 43 -5.77 -9.43 0.52
C GLN A 43 -5.52 -8.28 -0.47
N PHE A 44 -5.57 -8.53 -1.77
CA PHE A 44 -5.29 -7.53 -2.80
C PHE A 44 -6.57 -6.89 -3.34
N ARG A 45 -6.43 -5.60 -3.64
CA ARG A 45 -7.26 -4.86 -4.57
C ARG A 45 -6.46 -4.55 -5.81
N VAL A 46 -7.12 -4.61 -6.96
CA VAL A 46 -6.51 -4.32 -8.26
C VAL A 46 -7.30 -3.25 -8.98
N ILE A 47 -6.58 -2.50 -9.81
CA ILE A 47 -7.18 -1.73 -10.89
C ILE A 47 -6.88 -2.46 -12.18
N GLU A 48 -7.93 -2.83 -12.88
CA GLU A 48 -7.91 -3.48 -14.17
C GLU A 48 -8.24 -2.48 -15.28
N PHE A 49 -7.59 -2.62 -16.43
CA PHE A 49 -7.97 -1.97 -17.68
C PHE A 49 -7.93 -3.01 -18.81
N GLU A 50 -9.05 -3.18 -19.53
CA GLU A 50 -9.17 -4.13 -20.65
C GLU A 50 -8.65 -5.55 -20.32
N GLY A 51 -9.06 -6.12 -19.19
CA GLY A 51 -8.64 -7.47 -18.78
C GLY A 51 -7.22 -7.55 -18.20
N ARG A 52 -6.51 -6.43 -18.06
CA ARG A 52 -5.13 -6.38 -17.56
C ARG A 52 -5.05 -5.63 -16.24
N VAL A 53 -4.41 -6.24 -15.24
CA VAL A 53 -4.10 -5.56 -13.98
C VAL A 53 -3.00 -4.52 -14.24
N VAL A 54 -3.32 -3.24 -14.00
CA VAL A 54 -2.43 -2.09 -14.22
C VAL A 54 -1.94 -1.45 -12.93
N ALA A 55 -2.64 -1.71 -11.82
CA ALA A 55 -2.19 -1.33 -10.49
C ALA A 55 -2.73 -2.31 -9.44
N CYS A 56 -2.06 -2.39 -8.30
CA CYS A 56 -2.48 -3.20 -7.17
C CYS A 56 -2.09 -2.56 -5.84
N GLY A 57 -2.77 -2.96 -4.78
CA GLY A 57 -2.39 -2.70 -3.39
C GLY A 57 -3.00 -3.76 -2.49
N GLN A 58 -2.48 -3.94 -1.29
CA GLN A 58 -2.96 -4.95 -0.37
C GLN A 58 -3.17 -4.40 1.04
N LEU A 59 -4.10 -5.03 1.77
CA LEU A 59 -4.26 -4.88 3.22
C LEU A 59 -3.89 -6.21 3.87
N ARG A 60 -2.73 -6.26 4.53
CA ARG A 60 -2.31 -7.41 5.32
C ARG A 60 -2.90 -7.29 6.72
N ASN A 61 -3.58 -8.33 7.15
CA ASN A 61 -4.18 -8.40 8.47
C ASN A 61 -3.19 -9.00 9.48
N PHE A 62 -3.02 -8.31 10.60
CA PHE A 62 -2.36 -8.79 11.82
C PHE A 62 -3.41 -8.83 12.95
N PRO A 63 -3.13 -9.50 14.09
CA PRO A 63 -4.10 -9.64 15.16
C PRO A 63 -4.67 -8.32 15.72
N ASP A 64 -3.87 -7.26 15.72
CA ASP A 64 -4.16 -5.96 16.34
C ASP A 64 -3.93 -4.76 15.39
N ALA A 65 -3.63 -5.02 14.12
CA ALA A 65 -3.28 -3.98 13.15
C ALA A 65 -3.49 -4.44 11.71
N GLN A 66 -3.55 -3.49 10.80
CA GLN A 66 -3.44 -3.73 9.36
C GLN A 66 -2.24 -3.02 8.77
N GLU A 67 -1.66 -3.61 7.74
CA GLU A 67 -0.58 -3.00 6.97
C GLU A 67 -1.02 -2.80 5.53
N LEU A 68 -0.92 -1.57 5.06
CA LEU A 68 -1.02 -1.24 3.65
C LEU A 68 0.33 -1.47 2.99
N GLY A 69 0.36 -2.37 2.00
CA GLY A 69 1.60 -2.71 1.30
C GLY A 69 1.38 -2.98 -0.19
N SER A 70 2.48 -3.29 -0.88
CA SER A 70 2.50 -3.62 -2.32
C SER A 70 1.66 -2.69 -3.19
N LEU A 71 1.64 -1.40 -2.83
CA LEU A 71 0.97 -0.35 -3.59
C LEU A 71 1.81 -0.01 -4.82
N VAL A 72 1.41 -0.54 -5.97
CA VAL A 72 2.17 -0.43 -7.21
C VAL A 72 1.25 -0.01 -8.35
N VAL A 73 1.74 0.94 -9.14
CA VAL A 73 1.15 1.31 -10.44
C VAL A 73 2.16 0.99 -11.53
N ALA A 74 1.73 0.28 -12.57
CA ALA A 74 2.54 -0.04 -13.73
C ALA A 74 3.14 1.25 -14.32
N PRO A 75 4.42 1.29 -14.74
CA PRO A 75 5.10 2.52 -15.17
C PRO A 75 4.33 3.36 -16.20
N LYS A 76 3.72 2.70 -17.20
CA LYS A 76 2.92 3.35 -18.25
C LYS A 76 1.61 4.00 -17.75
N TRP A 77 1.17 3.62 -16.55
CA TRP A 77 -0.09 4.04 -15.93
C TRP A 77 0.09 5.01 -14.75
N ARG A 78 1.34 5.38 -14.44
CA ARG A 78 1.66 6.36 -13.38
C ARG A 78 1.19 7.75 -13.77
N ASN A 79 1.07 8.63 -12.76
CA ASN A 79 0.61 10.02 -12.90
C ASN A 79 -0.82 10.17 -13.44
N ARG A 80 -1.67 9.16 -13.24
CA ARG A 80 -3.09 9.13 -13.63
C ARG A 80 -4.05 8.99 -12.43
N GLY A 81 -3.58 9.28 -11.22
CA GLY A 81 -4.39 9.16 -10.00
C GLY A 81 -4.60 7.74 -9.46
N LEU A 82 -4.20 6.68 -10.17
CA LEU A 82 -4.45 5.28 -9.76
C LEU A 82 -3.91 4.92 -8.37
N GLY A 83 -2.71 5.39 -8.03
CA GLY A 83 -2.11 5.13 -6.72
C GLY A 83 -2.86 5.83 -5.58
N SER A 84 -3.35 7.05 -5.83
CA SER A 84 -4.19 7.78 -4.88
C SER A 84 -5.56 7.12 -4.73
N TYR A 85 -6.15 6.66 -5.83
CA TYR A 85 -7.40 5.91 -5.81
C TYR A 85 -7.29 4.63 -4.98
N LEU A 86 -6.25 3.83 -5.22
CA LEU A 86 -5.98 2.62 -4.43
C LEU A 86 -5.82 2.97 -2.95
N MET A 87 -4.99 3.97 -2.63
CA MET A 87 -4.74 4.40 -1.26
C MET A 87 -6.05 4.75 -0.52
N GLU A 88 -6.88 5.61 -1.10
CA GLU A 88 -8.12 6.05 -0.45
C GLU A 88 -9.13 4.92 -0.25
N ASN A 89 -9.24 3.98 -1.20
CA ASN A 89 -10.12 2.84 -1.04
C ASN A 89 -9.57 1.86 0.01
N LEU A 90 -8.26 1.60 0.04
CA LEU A 90 -7.65 0.72 1.04
C LEU A 90 -7.74 1.32 2.46
N ILE A 91 -7.64 2.65 2.61
CA ILE A 91 -7.89 3.31 3.90
C ILE A 91 -9.34 3.09 4.34
N LYS A 92 -10.32 3.26 3.43
CA LYS A 92 -11.75 3.06 3.75
C LYS A 92 -12.10 1.61 4.09
N GLU A 93 -11.39 0.66 3.51
CA GLU A 93 -11.55 -0.78 3.78
C GLU A 93 -10.80 -1.25 5.03
N ALA A 94 -9.96 -0.41 5.65
CA ALA A 94 -9.25 -0.79 6.87
C ALA A 94 -10.20 -0.81 8.07
N GLU A 95 -10.17 -1.91 8.82
CA GLU A 95 -10.98 -2.17 10.01
C GLU A 95 -10.17 -2.03 11.31
N PHE A 96 -8.84 -2.01 11.21
CA PHE A 96 -7.90 -1.91 12.32
C PHE A 96 -6.95 -0.73 12.13
N PRO A 97 -6.20 -0.31 13.18
CA PRO A 97 -5.14 0.67 13.04
C PRO A 97 -4.21 0.33 11.88
N LEU A 98 -4.11 1.27 10.93
CA LEU A 98 -3.45 1.05 9.65
C LEU A 98 -2.02 1.60 9.66
N TYR A 99 -1.08 0.77 9.25
CA TYR A 99 0.34 1.11 9.16
C TYR A 99 0.86 0.88 7.75
N LEU A 100 1.99 1.50 7.43
CA LEU A 100 2.75 1.18 6.23
C LEU A 100 4.23 1.37 6.47
N GLU A 101 5.00 0.64 5.68
CA GLU A 101 6.43 0.84 5.51
C GLU A 101 6.67 1.42 4.12
N CYS A 102 7.46 2.48 4.05
CA CYS A 102 7.80 3.10 2.79
C CYS A 102 9.23 3.64 2.79
N MET A 103 9.76 3.84 1.60
CA MET A 103 10.97 4.63 1.42
C MET A 103 10.73 6.07 1.87
N GLY A 104 11.68 6.67 2.59
CA GLY A 104 11.52 8.00 3.19
C GLY A 104 11.23 9.11 2.17
N TRP A 105 11.69 8.97 0.92
CA TRP A 105 11.32 9.90 -0.15
C TRP A 105 9.86 9.79 -0.61
N LEU A 106 9.15 8.72 -0.24
CA LEU A 106 7.72 8.53 -0.47
C LEU A 106 6.87 9.05 0.69
N THR A 107 7.45 9.42 1.83
CA THR A 107 6.71 10.00 2.96
C THR A 107 5.78 11.15 2.54
N PRO A 108 6.20 12.13 1.71
CA PRO A 108 5.30 13.20 1.24
C PRO A 108 4.07 12.73 0.46
N PHE A 109 4.13 11.55 -0.18
CA PHE A 109 2.98 10.96 -0.84
C PHE A 109 1.94 10.50 0.19
N TYR A 110 2.38 9.80 1.24
CA TYR A 110 1.49 9.23 2.25
C TYR A 110 0.95 10.28 3.23
N THR A 111 1.73 11.31 3.59
CA THR A 111 1.27 12.38 4.50
C THR A 111 0.04 13.11 3.97
N ARG A 112 -0.10 13.22 2.65
CA ARG A 112 -1.28 13.81 2.01
C ARG A 112 -2.58 13.07 2.31
N PHE A 113 -2.49 11.78 2.66
CA PHE A 113 -3.62 10.93 3.01
C PHE A 113 -3.84 10.83 4.52
N GLY A 114 -3.10 11.57 5.36
CA GLY A 114 -3.25 11.50 6.82
C GLY A 114 -2.32 10.50 7.50
N PHE A 115 -1.33 9.96 6.79
CA PHE A 115 -0.28 9.18 7.44
C PHE A 115 0.72 10.09 8.15
N VAL A 116 1.12 9.70 9.36
CA VAL A 116 2.18 10.35 10.13
C VAL A 116 3.30 9.36 10.42
N SER A 117 4.55 9.83 10.41
CA SER A 117 5.70 8.99 10.75
C SER A 117 5.62 8.55 12.21
N VAL A 118 5.87 7.26 12.46
CA VAL A 118 5.91 6.68 13.81
C VAL A 118 7.28 6.08 14.10
N SER A 119 7.67 6.15 15.37
CA SER A 119 8.90 5.51 15.81
C SER A 119 8.73 4.00 15.88
N TRP A 120 9.85 3.28 15.79
CA TRP A 120 9.85 1.83 15.99
C TRP A 120 9.27 1.40 17.35
N GLN A 121 9.45 2.23 18.37
CA GLN A 121 9.06 1.91 19.74
C GLN A 121 7.54 1.88 19.90
N ASP A 122 6.83 2.68 19.10
CA ASP A 122 5.38 2.83 19.16
C ASP A 122 4.61 1.79 18.32
N LEU A 123 5.33 0.92 17.60
CA LEU A 123 4.69 -0.09 16.77
C LEU A 123 4.06 -1.24 17.59
N PRO A 124 2.91 -1.76 17.14
CA PRO A 124 2.36 -3.03 17.60
C PRO A 124 3.40 -4.15 17.56
N LYS A 125 3.36 -5.05 18.55
CA LYS A 125 4.34 -6.16 18.65
C LYS A 125 4.29 -7.08 17.41
N SER A 126 3.10 -7.28 16.85
CA SER A 126 2.85 -8.06 15.64
C SER A 126 3.63 -7.51 14.43
N LEU A 127 3.59 -6.19 14.25
CA LEU A 127 4.29 -5.48 13.17
C LEU A 127 5.80 -5.42 13.41
N LYS A 128 6.25 -5.25 14.66
CA LYS A 128 7.68 -5.26 15.02
C LYS A 128 8.38 -6.53 14.53
N PHE A 129 7.75 -7.71 14.68
CA PHE A 129 8.38 -8.96 14.27
C PHE A 129 8.64 -9.03 12.76
N LYS A 130 7.67 -8.60 11.95
CA LYS A 130 7.82 -8.55 10.49
C LYS A 130 8.85 -7.52 10.08
N PHE A 131 8.70 -6.28 10.53
CA PHE A 131 9.57 -5.21 10.12
C PHE A 131 11.01 -5.42 10.63
N CYS A 132 11.22 -6.27 11.65
CA CYS A 132 12.55 -6.59 12.16
C CYS A 132 13.35 -7.38 11.11
N LEU A 133 12.71 -8.29 10.38
CA LEU A 133 13.32 -8.94 9.21
C LEU A 133 13.64 -7.92 8.10
N SER A 134 12.72 -6.99 7.81
CA SER A 134 12.97 -5.92 6.83
C SER A 134 14.12 -5.00 7.26
N LYS A 135 14.20 -4.68 8.56
CA LYS A 135 15.26 -3.86 9.16
C LYS A 135 16.64 -4.51 9.09
N LEU A 136 16.75 -5.82 9.31
CA LEU A 136 18.03 -6.52 9.20
C LEU A 136 18.59 -6.44 7.78
N ALA A 137 17.73 -6.58 6.77
CA ALA A 137 18.13 -6.39 5.38
C ALA A 137 18.50 -4.92 5.08
N THR A 138 17.68 -3.96 5.50
CA THR A 138 17.88 -2.53 5.17
C THR A 138 19.01 -1.84 5.95
N THR A 139 19.32 -2.29 7.18
CA THR A 139 20.44 -1.77 7.99
C THR A 139 21.78 -2.09 7.33
N LEU A 140 21.87 -3.22 6.62
CA LEU A 140 23.05 -3.60 5.83
C LEU A 140 23.27 -2.67 4.62
N PHE A 141 22.19 -2.07 4.09
CA PHE A 141 22.20 -1.25 2.86
C PHE A 141 21.96 0.25 3.07
N ARG A 142 21.87 0.76 4.31
CA ARG A 142 21.61 2.19 4.64
C ARG A 142 20.37 2.77 3.92
N ILE A 143 19.33 1.98 3.80
CA ILE A 143 18.10 2.38 3.10
C ILE A 143 17.25 3.26 4.03
N PRO A 144 16.86 4.49 3.64
CA PRO A 144 16.05 5.38 4.48
C PRO A 144 14.61 4.88 4.52
N LEU A 145 14.31 4.01 5.47
CA LEU A 145 13.00 3.43 5.67
C LEU A 145 12.19 4.27 6.65
N SER A 146 10.92 4.50 6.34
CA SER A 146 9.98 5.22 7.20
C SER A 146 8.76 4.35 7.44
N ILE A 147 8.38 4.23 8.71
CA ILE A 147 7.15 3.56 9.12
C ILE A 147 6.15 4.66 9.48
N MET A 148 4.93 4.51 8.98
CA MET A 148 3.89 5.51 9.16
C MET A 148 2.61 4.85 9.64
N THR A 149 1.82 5.57 10.43
CA THR A 149 0.47 5.16 10.84
C THR A 149 -0.55 6.13 10.28
N TYR A 150 -1.74 5.62 9.93
CA TYR A 150 -2.86 6.44 9.51
C TYR A 150 -3.51 7.08 10.73
N GLN A 151 -3.64 8.41 10.70
CA GLN A 151 -4.47 9.15 11.64
C GLN A 151 -5.67 9.69 10.86
N PRO A 152 -6.90 9.23 11.17
CA PRO A 152 -8.08 9.85 10.60
C PRO A 152 -8.02 11.35 10.94
N LYS A 153 -8.22 12.20 9.93
CA LYS A 153 -8.44 13.61 10.21
C LYS A 153 -9.78 13.67 10.93
N ASP A 154 -9.79 14.14 12.17
CA ASP A 154 -11.03 14.58 12.81
C ASP A 154 -11.66 15.61 11.88
N GLU A 155 -12.69 15.19 11.14
CA GLU A 155 -13.62 16.11 10.49
C GLU A 155 -14.46 16.69 11.63
N GLY A 156 -13.88 17.71 12.29
CA GLY A 156 -14.61 18.57 13.22
C GLY A 156 -15.69 19.39 12.52
#